data_AF-A0A844MU04-F1
#
_entry.id   AF-A0A844MU04-F1
#
_cell.length_a   1.000
_cell.length_b   1.000
_cell.length_c   1.000
_cell.angle_alpha   90.00
_cell.angle_beta   90.00
_cell.angle_gamma   90.00
#
_symmetry.space_group_name_H-M   'P 1'
#
loop_
_entity.id
_entity.type
_entity.pdbx_description
1 polymer ?
#
loop_
_entity_poly.entity_id
_entity_poly.type
_entity_poly.pdbx_seq_one_letter_code
_entity_poly.pdbx_strand_id
1 'polypeptide(L)'
;MVISDLSYLDSVSEDDVILGSAGALIGASAIASGNDTATQAVTRAYTVNFGRGGSLAVAVGYANARGYGDNASAFTDVSGDADGDIEIVKGRNYSVKTGYGAYAGSVGVAIAISIL
;
A
#
# COMPACT_ATOMS: atom_id res chain seq x y z
N MET A 1 10.83 -11.43 35.48
CA MET A 1 11.18 -11.48 34.05
C MET A 1 10.16 -10.62 33.32
N VAL A 2 10.53 -9.39 32.98
CA VAL A 2 9.68 -8.53 32.15
C VAL A 2 10.01 -8.92 30.72
N ILE A 3 9.11 -9.64 30.06
CA ILE A 3 9.17 -9.78 28.60
C ILE A 3 8.72 -8.41 28.09
N SER A 4 9.69 -7.54 27.84
CA SER A 4 9.45 -6.29 27.13
C SER A 4 8.94 -6.67 25.75
N ASP A 5 7.80 -6.12 25.36
CA ASP A 5 7.27 -6.24 24.00
C ASP A 5 8.31 -5.66 23.02
N LEU A 6 8.93 -6.55 22.24
CA LEU A 6 9.98 -6.24 21.25
C LEU A 6 9.42 -6.20 19.83
N SER A 7 8.10 -6.04 19.66
CA SER A 7 7.44 -5.96 18.34
C SER A 7 8.02 -4.90 17.39
N TYR A 8 8.73 -3.89 17.92
CA TYR A 8 9.44 -2.88 17.14
C TYR A 8 10.79 -3.34 16.55
N LEU A 9 11.28 -4.55 16.87
CA LEU A 9 12.48 -5.14 16.27
C LEU A 9 12.17 -6.00 15.04
N ASP A 10 10.91 -6.40 14.87
CA ASP A 10 10.46 -7.18 13.73
C ASP A 10 9.94 -6.27 12.61
N SER A 11 10.01 -6.77 11.37
CA SER A 11 9.41 -6.09 10.23
C SER A 11 7.89 -6.01 10.39
N VAL A 12 7.33 -4.81 10.23
CA VAL A 12 5.88 -4.57 10.17
C VAL A 12 5.46 -4.59 8.70
N SER A 13 4.46 -5.40 8.38
CA SER A 13 3.86 -5.46 7.04
C SER A 13 2.36 -5.30 7.11
N GLU A 14 1.80 -4.56 6.15
CA GLU A 14 0.36 -4.44 5.95
C GLU A 14 0.06 -4.60 4.47
N ASP A 15 -1.01 -5.34 4.17
CA ASP A 15 -1.53 -5.54 2.83
C ASP A 15 -3.03 -5.26 2.85
N ASP A 16 -3.52 -4.53 1.85
CA ASP A 16 -4.95 -4.29 1.68
C ASP A 16 -5.31 -4.40 0.20
N VAL A 17 -6.42 -5.08 -0.09
CA VAL A 17 -6.88 -5.40 -1.44
C VAL A 17 -8.39 -5.24 -1.50
N ILE A 18 -8.88 -4.56 -2.55
CA ILE A 18 -10.31 -4.43 -2.79
C ILE A 18 -10.68 -4.74 -4.23
N LEU A 19 -11.81 -5.45 -4.40
CA LEU A 19 -12.42 -5.74 -5.69
C LEU A 19 -13.68 -4.87 -5.87
N GLY A 20 -13.72 -4.08 -6.94
CA GLY A 20 -14.88 -3.32 -7.40
C GLY A 20 -15.86 -4.16 -8.23
N SER A 21 -17.08 -3.65 -8.40
CA SER A 21 -18.16 -4.41 -9.06
C SER A 21 -17.95 -4.66 -10.55
N ALA A 22 -17.04 -3.93 -11.20
CA ALA A 22 -16.71 -4.08 -12.62
C ALA A 22 -15.31 -4.69 -12.80
N GLY A 23 -14.88 -5.59 -11.91
CA GLY A 23 -13.55 -6.21 -12.01
C GLY A 23 -12.37 -5.25 -11.77
N ALA A 24 -12.60 -4.01 -11.34
CA ALA A 24 -11.52 -3.12 -10.90
C ALA A 24 -10.96 -3.64 -9.57
N LEU A 25 -9.81 -4.31 -9.63
CA LEU A 25 -9.07 -4.80 -8.49
C LEU A 25 -7.91 -3.85 -8.22
N ILE A 26 -7.69 -3.50 -6.95
CA ILE A 26 -6.44 -2.84 -6.58
C ILE A 26 -6.01 -3.23 -5.17
N GLY A 27 -4.70 -3.34 -5.00
CA GLY A 27 -4.09 -3.65 -3.73
C GLY A 27 -2.82 -2.85 -3.50
N ALA A 28 -2.54 -2.55 -2.25
CA ALA A 28 -1.29 -1.97 -1.81
C ALA A 28 -0.63 -2.91 -0.78
N SER A 29 0.70 -2.93 -0.81
CA SER A 29 1.52 -3.58 0.20
C SER A 29 2.48 -2.55 0.78
N ALA A 30 2.69 -2.59 2.09
CA ALA A 30 3.65 -1.75 2.80
C ALA A 30 4.46 -2.59 3.78
N ILE A 31 5.78 -2.43 3.76
CA ILE A 31 6.70 -3.13 4.66
C ILE A 31 7.68 -2.10 5.24
N ALA A 32 7.79 -2.07 6.56
CA ALA A 32 8.74 -1.23 7.29
C ALA A 32 9.55 -2.09 8.26
N SER A 33 10.87 -1.94 8.25
CA SER A 33 11.78 -2.59 9.19
C SER A 33 12.72 -1.54 9.79
N GLY A 34 12.65 -1.40 11.11
CA GLY A 34 13.39 -0.43 11.91
C GLY A 34 13.51 -0.94 13.34
N ASN A 35 14.16 -0.16 14.21
CA ASN A 35 14.31 -0.49 15.64
C ASN A 35 13.77 0.62 16.55
N ASP A 36 12.93 1.48 15.99
CA ASP A 36 12.24 2.58 16.67
C ASP A 36 10.73 2.29 16.73
N THR A 37 10.07 2.71 17.80
CA THR A 37 8.63 2.51 18.00
C THR A 37 7.76 3.29 17.01
N ALA A 38 8.33 4.23 16.26
CA ALA A 38 7.67 4.92 15.15
C ALA A 38 7.70 4.13 13.83
N THR A 39 8.26 2.91 13.80
CA THR A 39 8.22 2.02 12.63
C THR A 39 6.79 1.55 12.38
N GLN A 40 6.25 1.85 11.20
CA GLN A 40 4.88 1.52 10.83
C GLN A 40 4.75 1.24 9.33
N ALA A 41 3.86 0.31 9.00
CA ALA A 41 3.35 0.08 7.66
C ALA A 41 1.83 0.23 7.71
N VAL A 42 1.26 0.91 6.73
CA VAL A 42 -0.18 1.16 6.62
C VAL A 42 -0.59 1.02 5.17
N THR A 43 -1.66 0.29 4.92
CA THR A 43 -2.27 0.15 3.61
C THR A 43 -3.76 0.43 3.69
N ARG A 44 -4.31 1.03 2.64
CA ARG A 44 -5.75 1.25 2.53
C ARG A 44 -6.20 1.10 1.10
N ALA A 45 -7.26 0.33 0.90
CA ALA A 45 -7.94 0.19 -0.36
C ALA A 45 -9.40 0.66 -0.22
N TYR A 46 -9.92 1.29 -1.27
CA TYR A 46 -11.29 1.79 -1.33
C TYR A 46 -11.87 1.59 -2.73
N THR A 47 -13.18 1.36 -2.80
CA THR A 47 -13.90 1.18 -4.06
C THR A 47 -15.16 2.04 -4.10
N VAL A 48 -15.43 2.61 -5.27
CA VAL A 48 -16.66 3.30 -5.62
C VAL A 48 -17.28 2.59 -6.80
N ASN A 49 -18.52 2.14 -6.66
CA ASN A 49 -19.31 1.67 -7.80
C ASN A 49 -20.09 2.84 -8.39
N PHE A 50 -19.94 3.06 -9.69
CA PHE A 50 -20.63 4.12 -10.42
C PHE A 50 -22.03 3.72 -10.90
N GLY A 51 -22.41 2.45 -10.72
CA GLY A 51 -23.61 1.86 -11.32
C GLY A 51 -23.39 1.51 -12.80
N ARG A 52 -24.30 0.72 -13.39
CA ARG A 52 -24.22 0.23 -14.78
C ARG A 52 -22.90 -0.47 -15.13
N GLY A 53 -22.33 -1.23 -14.20
CA GLY A 53 -21.08 -1.97 -14.45
C GLY A 53 -19.83 -1.09 -14.49
N GLY A 54 -19.83 0.09 -13.85
CA GLY A 54 -18.61 0.87 -13.62
C GLY A 54 -18.11 0.82 -12.18
N SER A 55 -16.80 0.75 -11.98
CA SER A 55 -16.17 0.89 -10.66
C SER A 55 -14.80 1.58 -10.72
N LEU A 56 -14.50 2.36 -9.67
CA LEU A 56 -13.19 2.92 -9.37
C LEU A 56 -12.68 2.28 -8.09
N ALA A 57 -11.48 1.72 -8.14
CA ALA A 57 -10.76 1.23 -6.98
C ALA A 57 -9.46 2.04 -6.79
N VAL A 58 -9.16 2.42 -5.56
CA VAL A 58 -7.97 3.19 -5.18
C VAL A 58 -7.27 2.47 -4.04
N ALA A 59 -5.95 2.28 -4.13
CA ALA A 59 -5.14 1.83 -3.01
C ALA A 59 -4.01 2.80 -2.69
N VAL A 60 -3.68 2.92 -1.42
CA VAL A 60 -2.58 3.72 -0.90
C VAL A 60 -1.79 2.85 0.08
N GLY A 61 -0.49 2.77 -0.12
CA GLY A 61 0.46 2.18 0.83
C GLY A 61 1.37 3.26 1.40
N TYR A 62 1.69 3.13 2.67
CA TYR A 62 2.64 3.99 3.37
C TYR A 62 3.49 3.14 4.32
N ALA A 63 4.80 3.19 4.14
CA ALA A 63 5.77 2.57 5.03
C ALA A 63 6.74 3.61 5.56
N ASN A 64 6.95 3.58 6.88
CA ASN A 64 7.90 4.44 7.57
C ASN A 64 8.69 3.57 8.52
N ALA A 65 9.99 3.48 8.27
CA ALA A 65 10.93 2.86 9.16
C ALA A 65 11.88 3.90 9.72
N ARG A 66 11.94 4.00 11.05
CA ARG A 66 12.98 4.75 11.74
C ARG A 66 13.93 3.79 12.41
N GLY A 67 15.21 4.10 12.30
CA GLY A 67 16.22 3.33 12.99
C GLY A 67 17.53 4.08 13.11
N TYR A 68 18.30 3.70 14.13
CA TYR A 68 19.65 4.22 14.31
C TYR A 68 20.61 3.51 13.35
N GLY A 69 21.20 4.27 12.42
CA GLY A 69 22.14 3.77 11.40
C GLY A 69 21.45 3.27 10.11
N ASP A 70 22.21 2.58 9.24
CA ASP A 70 21.76 2.14 7.91
C ASP A 70 20.72 1.01 7.89
N ASN A 71 20.29 0.54 9.06
CA ASN A 71 19.43 -0.64 9.23
C ASN A 71 17.93 -0.38 8.99
N ALA A 72 17.52 0.85 8.70
CA ALA A 72 16.13 1.15 8.35
C ALA A 72 15.83 0.81 6.88
N SER A 73 14.71 0.12 6.64
CA SER A 73 14.20 -0.21 5.31
C SER A 73 12.69 0.03 5.24
N ALA A 74 12.24 0.64 4.14
CA ALA A 74 10.83 0.85 3.86
C ALA A 74 10.57 0.52 2.40
N PHE A 75 9.52 -0.25 2.16
CA PHE A 75 9.08 -0.67 0.85
C PHE A 75 7.57 -0.54 0.76
N THR A 76 7.08 -0.12 -0.41
CA THR A 76 5.67 -0.11 -0.72
C THR A 76 5.48 -0.49 -2.17
N ASP A 77 4.43 -1.23 -2.44
CA ASP A 77 4.01 -1.54 -3.80
C ASP A 77 2.51 -1.29 -3.98
N VAL A 78 2.10 -1.17 -5.23
CA VAL A 78 0.70 -1.10 -5.62
C VAL A 78 0.49 -1.83 -6.93
N SER A 79 -0.51 -2.70 -6.95
CA SER A 79 -0.86 -3.51 -8.11
C SER A 79 -2.36 -3.43 -8.33
N GLY A 80 -2.80 -3.38 -9.58
CA GLY A 80 -4.21 -3.39 -9.90
C GLY A 80 -4.51 -4.11 -11.21
N ASP A 81 -5.79 -4.40 -11.39
CA ASP A 81 -6.36 -5.00 -12.58
C ASP A 81 -7.73 -4.34 -12.86
N ALA A 82 -8.19 -4.39 -14.10
CA ALA A 82 -9.48 -3.83 -14.50
C ALA A 82 -10.05 -4.68 -15.64
N ASP A 83 -11.34 -5.03 -15.55
CA ASP A 83 -12.04 -5.84 -16.54
C ASP A 83 -13.30 -5.12 -16.99
N GLY A 84 -13.19 -4.36 -18.08
CA GLY A 84 -14.29 -3.56 -18.62
C GLY A 84 -14.01 -3.03 -20.03
N ASP A 85 -14.98 -2.34 -20.62
CA ASP A 85 -14.79 -1.73 -21.95
C ASP A 85 -13.78 -0.56 -21.91
N ILE A 86 -13.66 0.10 -20.75
CA ILE A 86 -12.62 1.08 -20.45
C ILE A 86 -11.85 0.63 -19.23
N GLU A 87 -10.54 0.44 -19.41
CA GLU A 87 -9.62 -0.02 -18.39
C GLU A 87 -8.52 1.01 -18.14
N ILE A 88 -8.38 1.44 -16.89
CA ILE A 88 -7.27 2.31 -16.48
C ILE A 88 -6.68 1.74 -15.20
N VAL A 89 -5.48 1.18 -15.30
CA VAL A 89 -4.67 0.82 -14.15
C VAL A 89 -3.41 1.68 -14.13
N LYS A 90 -3.21 2.43 -13.05
CA LYS A 90 -2.03 3.26 -12.83
C LYS A 90 -1.56 3.13 -11.39
N GLY A 91 -0.28 2.87 -11.22
CA GLY A 91 0.41 2.84 -9.94
C GLY A 91 1.61 3.78 -9.95
N ARG A 92 1.92 4.37 -8.80
CA ARG A 92 3.18 5.06 -8.56
C ARG A 92 3.69 4.71 -7.18
N ASN A 93 4.98 4.36 -7.14
CA ASN A 93 5.71 4.14 -5.91
C ASN A 93 6.78 5.23 -5.77
N TYR A 94 7.04 5.66 -4.54
CA TYR A 94 8.17 6.51 -4.18
C TYR A 94 8.86 5.94 -2.96
N SER A 95 10.19 6.04 -2.93
CA SER A 95 10.97 5.67 -1.77
C SER A 95 12.12 6.65 -1.56
N VAL A 96 12.43 6.92 -0.30
CA VAL A 96 13.51 7.80 0.13
C VAL A 96 14.20 7.13 1.30
N LYS A 97 15.51 6.92 1.19
CA LYS A 97 16.36 6.50 2.30
C LYS A 97 17.20 7.70 2.74
N THR A 98 17.23 7.92 4.05
CA THR A 98 18.05 8.94 4.72
C THR A 98 19.02 8.24 5.68
N GLY A 99 20.02 8.96 6.19
CA GLY A 99 20.98 8.39 7.16
C GLY A 99 20.37 7.95 8.50
N TYR A 100 19.10 8.29 8.78
CA TYR A 100 18.41 7.99 10.04
C TYR A 100 17.05 7.31 9.86
N GLY A 101 16.69 6.91 8.63
CA GLY A 101 15.36 6.34 8.37
C GLY A 101 15.06 6.12 6.89
N ALA A 102 14.07 5.28 6.63
CA ALA A 102 13.56 4.96 5.30
C ALA A 102 12.06 5.22 5.23
N TYR A 103 11.62 5.79 4.11
CA TYR A 103 10.24 6.13 3.84
C TYR A 103 9.87 5.60 2.47
N ALA A 104 8.70 4.97 2.36
CA ALA A 104 8.14 4.57 1.10
C ALA A 104 6.64 4.85 1.07
N GLY A 105 6.12 5.17 -0.10
CA GLY A 105 4.69 5.28 -0.30
C GLY A 105 4.31 4.86 -1.71
N SER A 106 3.10 4.33 -1.82
CA SER A 106 2.50 3.90 -3.06
C SER A 106 1.10 4.46 -3.17
N VAL A 107 0.70 4.80 -4.39
CA VAL A 107 -0.68 5.14 -4.72
C VAL A 107 -1.03 4.50 -6.05
N GLY A 108 -2.18 3.87 -6.11
CA GLY A 108 -2.68 3.26 -7.31
C GLY A 108 -4.17 3.49 -7.49
N VAL A 109 -4.57 3.47 -8.76
CA VAL A 109 -5.94 3.59 -9.21
C VAL A 109 -6.20 2.52 -10.26
N ALA A 110 -7.31 1.80 -10.12
CA ALA A 110 -7.90 0.92 -11.10
C ALA A 110 -9.31 1.43 -11.44
N ILE A 111 -9.62 1.61 -12.71
CA ILE A 111 -10.94 2.00 -13.19
C ILE A 111 -11.35 0.98 -14.23
N ALA A 112 -12.56 0.45 -14.07
CA ALA A 112 -13.22 -0.38 -15.04
C ALA A 112 -14.61 0.19 -15.31
N ILE A 113 -14.97 0.35 -16.58
CA ILE A 113 -16.31 0.83 -16.99
C ILE A 113 -16.85 -0.12 -18.05
N SER A 114 -18.02 -0.70 -17.78
CA SER A 114 -18.86 -1.31 -18.81
C SER A 114 -19.80 -0.27 -19.42
N ILE A 115 -19.88 -0.22 -20.75
CA ILE A 115 -20.77 0.66 -21.52
C ILE A 115 -21.99 -0.07 -22.11
N LEU A 116 -22.21 -1.33 -21.72
CA LEU A 116 -23.28 -2.22 -22.21
C LEU A 116 -24.44 -2.36 -21.23
#